data_AF-A0A0K2LDI6-F1
#
_entry.id   AF-A0A0K2LDI6-F1
#
_cell.length_a   1.000
_cell.length_b   1.000
_cell.length_c   1.000
_cell.angle_alpha   90.00
_cell.angle_beta   90.00
_cell.angle_gamma   90.00
#
_symmetry.space_group_name_H-M   'P 1'
#
loop_
_entity.id
_entity.type
_entity.pdbx_description
1 polymer ?
#
loop_
_entity_poly.entity_id
_entity_poly.type
_entity_poly.pdbx_seq_one_letter_code
_entity_poly.pdbx_strand_id
1 'polypeptide(L)'
;MQTLDQSKSYYRRITVLDIVTMLMIIGLMFFANGFLMSLLLIVVYPFSHSKVLVSDIGDKDTKIWVRKIDWDHYCKGHGIGRLMQYKSQSTVHMKQA
;
A
#
# COMPACT_ATOMS: atom_id res chain seq x y z
N MET A 1 -1.39 14.24 16.43
CA MET A 1 -1.79 13.03 15.66
C MET A 1 -1.97 13.45 14.21
N GLN A 2 -1.31 12.81 13.25
CA GLN A 2 -1.32 13.24 11.85
C GLN A 2 -2.45 12.49 11.12
N THR A 3 -3.66 13.05 11.21
CA THR A 3 -4.83 12.58 10.46
C THR A 3 -4.67 12.95 8.99
N LEU A 4 -4.86 11.99 8.08
CA LEU A 4 -4.95 12.30 6.65
C LEU A 4 -6.10 13.30 6.41
N ASP A 5 -5.80 14.30 5.60
CA ASP A 5 -6.82 15.19 5.04
C ASP A 5 -7.80 14.37 4.17
N GLN A 6 -9.06 14.30 4.58
CA GLN A 6 -10.08 13.52 3.87
C GLN A 6 -10.50 14.15 2.54
N SER A 7 -10.15 15.41 2.28
CA SER A 7 -10.45 16.09 1.01
C SER A 7 -9.48 15.71 -0.12
N LYS A 8 -8.36 15.07 0.22
CA LYS A 8 -7.29 14.73 -0.71
C LYS A 8 -7.25 13.24 -1.02
N SER A 9 -6.84 12.92 -2.24
CA SER A 9 -6.67 11.54 -2.68
C SER A 9 -5.23 11.08 -2.46
N TYR A 10 -5.06 9.99 -1.72
CA TYR A 10 -3.75 9.40 -1.43
C TYR A 10 -3.65 7.99 -1.99
N TYR A 11 -2.44 7.57 -2.34
CA TYR A 11 -2.12 6.19 -2.69
C TYR A 11 -0.96 5.66 -1.85
N ARG A 12 -0.99 4.36 -1.56
CA ARG A 12 0.08 3.65 -0.87
C ARG A 12 1.23 3.42 -1.83
N ARG A 13 2.45 3.71 -1.38
CA ARG A 13 3.68 3.40 -2.12
C ARG A 13 4.17 2.00 -1.83
N ILE A 14 4.77 1.39 -2.83
CA ILE A 14 5.60 0.20 -2.68
C ILE A 14 6.89 0.64 -1.98
N THR A 15 7.17 0.03 -0.84
CA THR A 15 8.40 0.23 -0.08
C THR A 15 9.46 -0.79 -0.47
N VAL A 16 10.72 -0.53 -0.12
CA VAL A 16 11.81 -1.51 -0.29
C VAL A 16 11.49 -2.82 0.42
N LEU A 17 10.81 -2.76 1.57
CA LEU A 17 10.40 -3.96 2.29
C LEU A 17 9.38 -4.78 1.49
N ASP A 18 8.45 -4.14 0.78
CA ASP A 18 7.48 -4.87 -0.08
C ASP A 18 8.20 -5.62 -1.20
N ILE A 19 9.27 -5.03 -1.77
CA ILE A 19 10.11 -5.65 -2.81
C ILE A 19 10.89 -6.84 -2.22
N VAL A 20 11.54 -6.65 -1.07
CA VAL A 20 12.31 -7.72 -0.40
C VAL A 20 11.41 -8.91 -0.05
N THR A 21 10.21 -8.65 0.47
CA THR A 21 9.26 -9.73 0.80
C THR A 21 8.76 -10.45 -0.46
N MET A 22 8.49 -9.73 -1.55
CA MET A 22 8.18 -10.34 -2.85
C MET A 22 9.31 -11.27 -3.33
N LEU A 23 10.56 -10.79 -3.29
CA LEU A 23 11.72 -11.59 -3.67
C LEU A 23 11.90 -12.82 -2.78
N MET A 24 11.67 -12.70 -1.47
CA MET A 24 11.68 -13.84 -0.56
C MET A 24 10.59 -14.87 -0.88
N ILE A 25 9.37 -14.42 -1.18
CA ILE A 25 8.27 -15.32 -1.58
C ILE A 25 8.65 -16.09 -2.85
N ILE A 26 9.20 -15.40 -3.85
CA ILE A 26 9.66 -16.01 -5.12
C ILE A 26 10.80 -17.00 -4.84
N GLY A 27 11.80 -16.60 -4.05
CA GLY A 27 12.92 -17.46 -3.68
C GLY A 27 12.48 -18.72 -2.93
N LEU A 28 11.49 -18.60 -2.04
CA LEU A 28 10.93 -19.73 -1.31
C LEU A 28 10.20 -20.71 -2.23
N MET A 29 9.65 -20.29 -3.37
CA MET A 29 8.99 -21.21 -4.31
C MET A 29 9.93 -22.27 -4.90
N PHE A 30 11.25 -22.07 -4.86
CA PHE A 30 12.23 -23.04 -5.34
C PHE A 30 12.51 -24.18 -4.34
N PHE A 31 12.00 -24.10 -3.11
CA PHE A 31 12.17 -25.15 -2.09
C PHE A 31 10.91 -26.03 -2.00
N ALA A 32 11.10 -27.34 -1.81
CA ALA A 32 10.01 -28.34 -1.79
C ALA A 32 8.86 -28.01 -0.82
N ASN A 33 9.17 -27.41 0.34
CA ASN A 33 8.18 -26.96 1.33
C ASN A 33 8.04 -25.44 1.42
N GLY A 34 8.69 -24.68 0.53
CA GLY A 34 8.72 -23.23 0.63
C GLY A 34 7.37 -22.58 0.34
N PHE A 35 6.45 -23.27 -0.34
CA PHE A 35 5.05 -22.84 -0.50
C PHE A 35 4.37 -22.50 0.83
N LEU A 36 4.54 -23.32 1.88
CA LEU A 36 3.94 -23.06 3.20
C LEU A 36 4.49 -21.78 3.83
N MET A 37 5.81 -21.57 3.70
CA MET A 37 6.48 -20.36 4.20
C MET A 37 6.08 -19.12 3.41
N SER A 38 5.92 -19.23 2.10
CA SER A 38 5.41 -18.16 1.24
C SER A 38 3.98 -17.76 1.62
N LEU A 39 3.11 -18.75 1.87
CA LEU A 39 1.74 -18.48 2.30
C LEU A 39 1.72 -17.75 3.65
N LEU A 40 2.54 -18.20 4.59
CA LEU A 40 2.68 -17.56 5.91
C LEU A 40 3.19 -16.12 5.79
N LEU A 41 4.18 -15.86 4.93
CA LEU A 41 4.66 -14.51 4.66
C LEU A 41 3.55 -13.62 4.08
N ILE A 42 2.79 -14.10 3.10
CA ILE A 42 1.67 -13.34 2.50
C ILE A 42 0.64 -12.95 3.55
N VAL A 43 0.34 -13.84 4.50
CA VAL A 43 -0.64 -13.58 5.57
C VAL A 43 -0.07 -12.65 6.63
N VAL A 44 1.14 -12.90 7.13
CA VAL A 44 1.72 -12.16 8.28
C VAL A 44 2.19 -10.77 7.88
N TYR A 45 2.79 -10.63 6.70
CA TYR A 45 3.37 -9.39 6.21
C TYR A 45 2.44 -8.16 6.31
N PRO A 46 1.18 -8.20 5.84
CA PRO A 46 0.27 -7.06 5.97
C PRO A 46 -0.07 -6.71 7.43
N PHE A 47 0.07 -7.63 8.39
CA PHE A 47 -0.13 -7.35 9.81
C PHE A 47 1.08 -6.74 10.49
N SER A 48 2.30 -7.05 10.04
CA SER A 48 3.55 -6.53 10.60
C SER A 48 3.73 -5.01 10.42
N HIS A 49 3.03 -4.41 9.46
CA HIS A 49 3.12 -2.98 9.18
C HIS A 49 2.28 -2.14 10.15
N SER A 50 2.94 -1.48 11.11
CA SER A 50 2.31 -0.47 11.97
C SER A 50 2.09 0.86 11.24
N LYS A 51 2.96 1.17 10.26
CA LYS A 51 2.91 2.38 9.44
C LYS A 51 2.95 2.02 7.97
N VAL A 52 2.24 2.80 7.16
CA VAL A 52 2.22 2.71 5.70
C VAL A 52 2.74 4.02 5.12
N LEU A 53 3.48 3.91 4.02
CA LEU A 53 3.95 5.06 3.27
C LEU A 53 2.90 5.41 2.22
N VAL A 54 2.42 6.65 2.27
CA VAL A 54 1.42 7.16 1.33
C VAL A 54 1.92 8.45 0.68
N SER A 55 1.41 8.73 -0.52
CA SER A 55 1.62 10.00 -1.21
C SER A 55 0.32 10.55 -1.73
N ASP A 56 0.27 11.88 -1.79
CA ASP A 56 -0.80 12.61 -2.47
C ASP A 56 -0.74 12.30 -3.97
N ILE A 57 -1.90 12.18 -4.61
CA ILE A 57 -2.00 12.05 -6.07
C ILE A 57 -1.61 13.35 -6.78
N GLY A 58 -1.94 14.50 -6.18
CA GLY A 58 -1.65 15.83 -6.71
C GLY A 58 -0.20 16.28 -6.50
N ASP A 59 0.48 15.76 -5.48
CA ASP A 59 1.90 16.02 -5.22
C ASP A 59 2.65 14.71 -4.96
N LYS A 60 3.31 14.23 -6.02
CA LYS A 60 4.06 12.98 -6.02
C LYS A 60 5.41 13.08 -5.31
N ASP A 61 5.86 14.23 -4.84
CA ASP A 61 7.11 14.31 -4.06
C ASP A 61 6.85 14.22 -2.56
N THR A 62 5.62 14.49 -2.14
CA THR A 62 5.21 14.40 -0.74
C THR A 62 5.06 12.94 -0.30
N LYS A 63 5.97 12.50 0.57
CA LYS A 63 6.01 11.17 1.20
C LYS A 63 5.55 11.28 2.65
N ILE A 64 4.40 10.70 2.97
CA ILE A 64 3.80 10.77 4.31
C ILE A 64 3.76 9.37 4.92
N TRP A 65 4.31 9.23 6.12
CA TRP A 65 4.19 8.01 6.91
C TRP A 65 2.98 8.10 7.82
N VAL A 66 2.05 7.18 7.63
CA VAL A 66 0.74 7.20 8.30
C VAL A 66 0.56 5.89 9.04
N ARG A 67 -0.05 5.92 10.22
CA ARG A 67 -0.38 4.67 10.92
C ARG A 67 -1.38 3.86 10.10
N LYS A 68 -1.20 2.55 10.09
CA LYS A 68 -2.08 1.64 9.34
C LYS A 68 -3.56 1.78 9.73
N ILE A 69 -3.85 2.09 11.00
CA ILE A 69 -5.22 2.32 11.49
C ILE A 69 -5.85 3.55 10.83
N ASP A 70 -5.11 4.66 10.76
CA ASP A 70 -5.58 5.92 10.14
C ASP A 70 -5.77 5.72 8.62
N TRP A 71 -4.89 4.92 7.99
CA TRP A 71 -5.02 4.54 6.59
C TRP A 71 -6.22 3.61 6.31
N ASP A 72 -6.45 2.60 7.15
CA ASP A 72 -7.60 1.70 7.01
C ASP A 72 -8.93 2.46 7.15
N HIS A 73 -8.98 3.43 8.07
CA HIS A 73 -10.11 4.34 8.22
C HIS A 73 -10.35 5.19 6.97
N TYR A 74 -9.28 5.78 6.42
CA TYR A 74 -9.35 6.54 5.16
C TYR A 74 -9.85 5.67 3.99
N CYS A 75 -9.28 4.47 3.81
CA CYS A 75 -9.69 3.56 2.75
C CYS A 75 -11.15 3.11 2.89
N LYS A 76 -11.63 2.86 4.12
CA LYS A 76 -13.03 2.56 4.39
C LYS A 76 -13.94 3.72 4.01
N GLY A 77 -13.58 4.95 4.38
CA GLY A 77 -14.35 6.15 4.04
C GLY A 77 -14.41 6.43 2.53
N HIS A 78 -13.36 6.04 1.79
CA HIS A 78 -13.24 6.29 0.35
C HIS A 78 -13.60 5.07 -0.53
N GLY A 79 -14.03 3.95 0.07
CA GLY A 79 -14.34 2.71 -0.67
C GLY A 79 -13.13 2.08 -1.39
N ILE A 80 -11.89 2.37 -0.97
CA ILE A 80 -10.67 1.92 -1.63
C ILE A 80 -10.37 0.48 -1.22
N GLY A 81 -10.59 -0.47 -2.13
CA GLY A 81 -10.23 -1.88 -1.93
C GLY A 81 -8.72 -2.08 -1.79
N ARG A 82 -8.31 -3.17 -1.11
CA ARG A 82 -6.90 -3.49 -0.79
C ARG A 82 -5.93 -3.44 -1.99
N LEU A 83 -6.40 -3.84 -3.17
CA LEU A 83 -5.62 -3.84 -4.41
C LEU A 83 -5.57 -2.47 -5.08
N MET A 84 -6.59 -1.63 -4.87
CA MET A 84 -6.67 -0.28 -5.46
C MET A 84 -5.81 0.73 -4.69
N GLN A 85 -5.34 0.38 -3.49
CA GLN A 85 -4.49 1.24 -2.65
C GLN A 85 -3.16 1.64 -3.30
N TYR A 86 -2.62 0.81 -4.20
CA TYR A 86 -1.34 1.07 -4.88
C TYR A 86 -1.52 1.80 -6.22
N LYS A 87 -2.77 1.94 -6.68
CA LYS A 87 -3.04 2.67 -7.90
C LYS A 87 -2.95 4.15 -7.57
N SER A 88 -1.93 4.82 -8.09
CA SER A 88 -2.03 6.26 -8.32
C SER A 88 -3.15 6.43 -9.34
N GLN A 89 -4.38 6.60 -8.86
CA GLN A 89 -5.50 6.94 -9.72
C GLN A 89 -5.26 8.38 -10.13
N SER A 90 -4.36 8.56 -11.09
CA SER A 90 -4.30 9.78 -11.88
C SER A 90 -5.66 9.83 -12.55
N THR A 91 -6.65 10.44 -11.90
CA THR A 91 -7.68 11.15 -12.61
C THR A 91 -6.93 12.19 -13.42
N VAL A 92 -6.46 11.75 -14.57
CA VAL A 92 -6.38 12.57 -15.76
C VAL A 92 -7.80 13.07 -15.89
N HIS A 93 -8.07 14.21 -15.24
CA HIS A 93 -9.05 15.14 -15.75
C HIS A 93 -8.57 15.38 -17.18
N MET A 94 -9.09 14.58 -18.11
CA MET A 94 -9.28 15.04 -19.48
C MET A 94 -10.02 16.35 -19.28
N LYS A 95 -9.29 17.45 -19.44
CA LYS A 95 -9.89 18.73 -19.78
C LYS A 95 -10.90 18.40 -20.88
N GLN A 96 -12.18 18.52 -20.57
CA GLN A 96 -13.18 18.73 -21.62
C GLN A 96 -12.71 19.97 -22.37
N ALA A 97 -12.38 19.77 -23.65
CA ALA A 97 -12.33 20.81 -24.66
C ALA A 97 -13.59 20.64 -25.51
#